data_AF-A0A0E4C0F7-F1
#
_entry.id   AF-A0A0E4C0F7-F1
#
_cell.length_a   1.000
_cell.length_b   1.000
_cell.length_c   1.000
_cell.angle_alpha   90.00
_cell.angle_beta   90.00
_cell.angle_gamma   90.00
#
_symmetry.space_group_name_H-M   'P 1'
#
loop_
_entity.id
_entity.type
_entity.pdbx_description
1 polymer ?
#
loop_
_entity_poly.entity_id
_entity_poly.type
_entity_poly.pdbx_seq_one_letter_code
_entity_poly.pdbx_strand_id
1 'polypeptide(L)'
;MTETINKLNRISRQMLQQFGREATPEELAKEMDMPEDKIRKVMKIAKEPISMETPIGDDEDSHLGDFIEDPNVESPVDTTTNVNLSETVREVLAGLTPREAKVLRMRFGIDMNTDHTLEEVGKQFDVTRERIRQIEAKALRKLRHPSRSEQLRSFLDID
;
A
#
# COMPACT_ATOMS: atom_id res chain seq x y z
N MET A 1 32.12 -2.90 1.53
CA MET A 1 31.26 -2.71 0.33
C MET A 1 31.90 -1.79 -0.70
N THR A 2 32.45 -0.64 -0.30
CA THR A 2 33.28 0.24 -1.16
C THR A 2 34.47 -0.49 -1.80
N GLU A 3 35.17 -1.35 -1.05
CA GLU A 3 36.23 -2.20 -1.59
C GLU A 3 35.77 -3.15 -2.69
N THR A 4 34.57 -3.74 -2.54
CA THR A 4 33.96 -4.63 -3.53
C THR A 4 33.62 -3.88 -4.81
N ILE A 5 33.08 -2.66 -4.69
CA ILE A 5 32.77 -1.77 -5.83
C ILE A 5 34.06 -1.36 -6.55
N ASN A 6 35.10 -0.97 -5.81
CA ASN A 6 36.40 -0.60 -6.38
C ASN A 6 37.06 -1.79 -7.10
N LYS A 7 36.98 -2.99 -6.53
CA LYS A 7 37.48 -4.22 -7.16
C LYS A 7 36.71 -4.56 -8.43
N LEU A 8 35.37 -4.44 -8.41
CA LEU A 8 34.51 -4.65 -9.56
C LEU A 8 34.82 -3.65 -10.69
N ASN A 9 34.98 -2.37 -10.36
CA ASN A 9 35.37 -1.33 -11.32
C ASN A 9 36.75 -1.59 -11.93
N ARG A 10 37.70 -2.12 -11.16
CA ARG A 10 39.03 -2.48 -11.67
C ARG A 10 38.96 -3.63 -12.66
N ILE A 11 38.25 -4.71 -12.29
CA ILE A 11 38.10 -5.90 -13.13
C ILE A 11 37.33 -5.56 -14.41
N SER A 12 36.25 -4.77 -14.32
CA SER A 12 35.48 -4.31 -15.47
C SER A 12 36.36 -3.54 -16.47
N ARG A 13 37.24 -2.64 -16.00
CA ARG A 13 38.20 -1.93 -16.88
C ARG A 13 39.22 -2.87 -17.54
N GLN A 14 39.73 -3.85 -16.80
CA GLN A 14 40.67 -4.84 -17.34
C GLN A 14 40.01 -5.69 -18.44
N MET A 15 38.78 -6.14 -18.21
CA MET A 15 38.01 -6.90 -19.19
C MET A 15 37.64 -6.06 -20.42
N LEU A 16 37.31 -4.78 -20.25
CA LEU A 16 37.06 -3.86 -21.36
C LEU A 16 38.29 -3.73 -22.26
N GLN A 17 39.49 -3.62 -21.67
CA GLN A 17 40.74 -3.56 -22.42
C GLN A 17 41.08 -4.88 -23.12
N GLN A 18 40.77 -6.03 -22.51
CA GLN A 18 41.08 -7.36 -23.04
C GLN A 18 40.12 -7.80 -24.14
N PHE A 19 38.81 -7.57 -23.97
CA PHE A 19 37.77 -8.06 -24.87
C PHE A 19 37.26 -7.00 -25.86
N GLY A 20 37.64 -5.72 -25.68
CA GLY A 20 37.18 -4.62 -26.52
C GLY A 20 35.68 -4.27 -26.37
N ARG A 21 35.00 -4.84 -25.38
CA ARG A 21 33.59 -4.60 -25.04
C ARG A 21 33.38 -4.62 -23.53
N GLU A 22 32.26 -4.07 -23.07
CA GLU A 22 31.87 -4.18 -21.66
C GLU A 22 31.63 -5.64 -21.24
N ALA A 23 32.04 -5.95 -20.00
CA ALA A 23 31.88 -7.28 -19.42
C ALA A 23 30.42 -7.50 -18.97
N THR A 24 29.90 -8.69 -19.23
CA THR A 24 28.57 -9.08 -18.75
C THR A 24 28.59 -9.38 -17.25
N PRO A 25 27.44 -9.29 -16.55
CA PRO A 25 27.37 -9.66 -15.13
C PRO A 25 27.83 -11.09 -14.84
N GLU A 26 27.59 -12.03 -15.77
CA GLU A 26 28.04 -13.43 -15.67
C GLU A 26 29.57 -13.56 -15.76
N GLU A 27 30.22 -12.82 -16.65
CA GLU A 27 31.68 -12.81 -16.82
C GLU A 27 32.35 -12.20 -15.58
N LEU A 28 31.80 -11.10 -15.06
CA LEU A 28 32.27 -10.48 -13.82
C LEU A 28 32.08 -11.42 -12.62
N ALA A 29 31.00 -12.19 -12.58
CA ALA A 29 30.69 -13.12 -11.49
C ALA A 29 31.74 -14.23 -11.38
N LYS A 30 32.15 -14.79 -12.53
CA LYS A 30 33.21 -15.80 -12.62
C LYS A 30 34.56 -15.24 -12.16
N GLU A 31 34.93 -14.05 -12.62
CA GLU A 31 36.23 -13.45 -12.30
C GLU A 31 36.33 -12.97 -10.84
N MET A 32 35.20 -12.57 -10.24
CA MET A 32 35.15 -12.13 -8.85
C MET A 32 34.93 -13.26 -7.84
N ASP A 33 34.67 -14.50 -8.30
CA ASP A 33 34.25 -15.64 -7.49
C ASP A 33 33.04 -15.30 -6.59
N MET A 34 32.03 -14.68 -7.21
CA MET A 34 30.81 -14.23 -6.54
C MET A 34 29.57 -14.63 -7.34
N PRO A 35 28.44 -14.94 -6.68
CA PRO A 35 27.17 -15.17 -7.37
C PRO A 35 26.74 -13.97 -8.22
N GLU A 36 26.21 -14.23 -9.40
CA GLU A 36 25.77 -13.21 -10.36
C GLU A 36 24.74 -12.23 -9.74
N ASP A 37 23.79 -12.74 -8.95
CA ASP A 37 22.80 -11.90 -8.25
C ASP A 37 23.44 -10.86 -7.34
N LYS A 38 24.57 -11.22 -6.69
CA LYS A 38 25.31 -10.26 -5.84
C LYS A 38 25.98 -9.20 -6.70
N ILE A 39 26.54 -9.57 -7.85
CA ILE A 39 27.13 -8.63 -8.80
C ILE A 39 26.09 -7.64 -9.31
N ARG A 40 24.91 -8.12 -9.73
CA ARG A 40 23.80 -7.25 -10.18
C ARG A 40 23.38 -6.26 -9.10
N LYS A 41 23.32 -6.69 -7.84
CA LYS A 41 23.03 -5.80 -6.68
C LYS A 41 24.13 -4.77 -6.45
N VAL A 42 25.40 -5.18 -6.48
CA VAL A 42 26.54 -4.28 -6.31
C VAL A 42 26.58 -3.25 -7.43
N MET A 43 26.36 -3.65 -8.69
CA MET A 43 26.27 -2.75 -9.83
C MET A 43 25.11 -1.75 -9.69
N LYS A 44 23.96 -2.18 -9.14
CA LYS A 44 22.82 -1.28 -8.88
C LYS A 44 23.13 -0.24 -7.80
N ILE A 45 23.82 -0.64 -6.73
CA ILE A 45 24.20 0.25 -5.62
C ILE A 45 25.34 1.20 -6.00
N ALA A 46 26.23 0.77 -6.88
CA ALA A 46 27.37 1.57 -7.34
C ALA A 46 26.98 2.75 -8.24
N LYS A 47 25.73 2.82 -8.71
CA LYS A 47 25.23 3.95 -9.50
C LYS A 47 25.07 5.18 -8.59
N GLU A 48 25.64 6.30 -9.00
CA GLU A 48 25.42 7.57 -8.32
C GLU A 48 23.97 8.05 -8.55
N PRO A 49 23.34 8.67 -7.54
CA PRO A 49 22.03 9.29 -7.72
C PRO A 49 22.13 10.42 -8.74
N ILE A 50 21.07 10.58 -9.54
CA ILE A 50 20.96 11.65 -10.52
C ILE A 50 20.34 12.86 -9.80
N SER A 51 20.81 14.07 -10.12
CA SER A 51 20.23 15.30 -9.60
C SER A 51 18.79 15.46 -10.11
N MET A 52 17.86 15.87 -9.24
CA MET A 52 16.50 16.19 -9.67
C MET A 52 16.46 17.43 -10.58
N GLU A 53 17.45 18.31 -10.44
CA GLU A 53 17.66 19.50 -11.27
C GLU A 53 18.32 19.18 -12.62
N THR A 54 18.45 17.91 -12.99
CA THR A 54 18.98 17.55 -14.31
C THR A 54 17.96 17.98 -15.37
N PRO A 55 18.31 18.88 -16.30
CA PRO A 55 17.38 19.33 -17.34
C PRO A 55 17.00 18.16 -18.25
N ILE A 56 15.73 18.10 -18.67
CA ILE A 56 15.20 17.08 -19.56
C ILE A 56 14.62 17.75 -20.81
N GLY A 57 15.07 17.29 -21.98
CA GLY A 57 14.63 17.81 -23.26
C GLY A 57 15.36 19.10 -23.65
N ASP A 58 14.83 19.77 -24.68
CA ASP A 58 15.37 21.04 -25.19
C ASP A 58 14.75 22.27 -24.51
N ASP A 59 13.73 22.06 -23.65
CA ASP A 59 13.06 23.12 -22.91
C ASP A 59 13.83 23.41 -21.61
N GLU A 60 14.36 24.64 -21.48
CA GLU A 60 15.22 25.05 -20.34
C GLU A 60 14.51 25.04 -18.98
N ASP A 61 13.18 24.95 -18.96
CA ASP A 61 12.37 24.99 -17.74
C ASP A 61 12.00 23.60 -17.20
N SER A 62 12.27 22.51 -17.94
CA SER A 62 11.87 21.15 -17.53
C SER A 62 13.01 20.39 -16.85
N HIS A 63 12.80 19.99 -15.59
CA HIS A 63 13.79 19.24 -14.80
C HIS A 63 13.29 17.81 -14.53
N LEU A 64 14.22 16.88 -14.29
CA LEU A 64 13.88 15.48 -13.95
C LEU A 64 12.92 15.38 -12.76
N GLY A 65 13.07 16.27 -11.77
CA GLY A 65 12.24 16.32 -10.57
C GLY A 65 10.76 16.60 -10.85
N ASP A 66 10.45 17.34 -11.91
CA ASP A 66 9.08 17.74 -12.27
C ASP A 66 8.23 16.54 -12.72
N PHE A 67 8.87 15.42 -13.08
CA PHE A 67 8.22 14.19 -13.53
C PHE A 67 8.11 13.12 -12.44
N ILE A 68 8.58 13.39 -11.22
CA ILE A 68 8.49 12.45 -10.11
C ILE A 68 7.18 12.71 -9.37
N GLU A 69 6.19 11.84 -9.58
CA GLU A 69 4.95 11.86 -8.81
C GLU A 69 5.18 11.49 -7.35
N ASP A 70 4.37 12.03 -6.43
CA ASP A 70 4.33 11.58 -5.04
C ASP A 70 3.31 10.44 -4.91
N PRO A 71 3.74 9.17 -4.74
CA PRO A 71 2.84 8.04 -4.61
C PRO A 71 2.09 8.01 -3.27
N ASN A 72 2.44 8.88 -2.32
CA ASN A 72 1.79 8.93 -1.00
C ASN A 72 0.64 9.95 -0.95
N VAL A 73 0.46 10.76 -1.99
CA VAL A 73 -0.66 11.70 -2.04
C VAL A 73 -1.94 10.94 -2.35
N GLU A 74 -2.89 10.99 -1.41
CA GLU A 74 -4.23 10.46 -1.64
C GLU A 74 -4.96 11.30 -2.70
N SER A 75 -5.62 10.62 -3.63
CA SER A 75 -6.44 11.27 -4.64
C SER A 75 -7.57 12.08 -3.98
N PRO A 76 -7.83 13.34 -4.41
CA PRO A 76 -8.99 14.11 -3.95
C PRO A 76 -10.32 13.39 -4.19
N VAL A 77 -10.38 12.56 -5.24
CA VAL A 77 -11.55 11.73 -5.52
C VAL A 77 -11.70 10.65 -4.45
N ASP A 78 -10.63 9.92 -4.15
CA ASP A 78 -10.64 8.82 -3.16
C ASP A 78 -10.92 9.32 -1.74
N THR A 79 -10.35 10.47 -1.37
CA THR A 79 -10.65 11.10 -0.08
C THR A 79 -12.13 11.49 0.03
N THR A 80 -12.71 12.06 -1.04
CA THR A 80 -14.13 12.42 -1.08
C THR A 80 -15.03 11.20 -1.05
N THR A 81 -14.71 10.13 -1.79
CA THR A 81 -15.48 8.88 -1.75
C THR A 81 -15.43 8.23 -0.37
N ASN A 82 -14.28 8.25 0.31
CA ASN A 82 -14.14 7.74 1.68
C ASN A 82 -14.97 8.53 2.70
N VAL A 83 -15.00 9.86 2.59
CA VAL A 83 -15.86 10.71 3.44
C VAL A 83 -17.34 10.39 3.18
N ASN A 84 -17.76 10.34 1.91
CA ASN A 84 -19.13 10.00 1.52
C ASN A 84 -19.54 8.59 1.99
N LEU A 85 -18.63 7.61 1.93
CA LEU A 85 -18.84 6.27 2.43
C LEU A 85 -19.08 6.28 3.95
N SER A 86 -18.25 7.01 4.69
CA SER A 86 -18.38 7.15 6.15
C SER A 86 -19.73 7.75 6.55
N GLU A 87 -20.17 8.81 5.86
CA GLU A 87 -21.48 9.43 6.08
C GLU A 87 -22.63 8.47 5.75
N THR A 88 -22.58 7.82 4.60
CA THR A 88 -23.61 6.85 4.19
C THR A 88 -23.71 5.68 5.17
N VAL A 89 -22.56 5.17 5.65
CA VAL A 89 -22.54 4.11 6.67
C VAL A 89 -23.19 4.59 7.96
N ARG A 90 -22.95 5.84 8.40
CA ARG A 90 -23.60 6.39 9.59
C ARG A 90 -25.12 6.47 9.43
N GLU A 91 -25.61 6.92 8.27
CA GLU A 91 -27.04 6.99 7.97
C GLU A 91 -27.69 5.60 7.96
N VAL A 92 -27.06 4.63 7.30
CA VAL A 92 -27.57 3.25 7.22
C VAL A 92 -27.59 2.58 8.60
N LEU A 93 -26.57 2.83 9.43
CA LEU A 93 -26.54 2.37 10.82
C LEU A 93 -27.59 3.06 11.69
N ALA A 94 -27.94 4.32 11.42
CA ALA A 94 -29.01 5.02 12.13
C ALA A 94 -30.39 4.39 11.89
N GLY A 95 -30.58 3.70 10.76
CA GLY A 95 -31.79 2.92 10.47
C GLY A 95 -31.89 1.57 11.21
N LEU A 96 -30.89 1.16 11.99
CA LEU A 96 -30.92 -0.03 12.84
C LEU A 96 -31.43 0.31 14.24
N THR A 97 -31.73 -0.71 15.04
CA THR A 97 -32.03 -0.46 16.47
C THR A 97 -30.76 0.05 17.17
N PRO A 98 -30.87 0.91 18.20
CA PRO A 98 -29.71 1.48 18.89
C PRO A 98 -28.71 0.43 19.38
N ARG A 99 -29.21 -0.74 19.81
CA ARG A 99 -28.40 -1.88 20.24
C ARG A 99 -27.64 -2.53 19.09
N GLU A 100 -28.29 -2.73 17.94
CA GLU A 100 -27.65 -3.30 16.74
C GLU A 100 -26.58 -2.34 16.17
N ALA A 101 -26.92 -1.04 16.08
CA ALA A 101 -25.99 -0.02 15.60
C ALA A 101 -24.74 0.07 16.49
N LYS A 102 -24.91 0.09 17.82
CA LYS A 102 -23.78 0.17 18.75
C LYS A 102 -22.90 -1.09 18.72
N VAL A 103 -23.49 -2.28 18.59
CA VAL A 103 -22.72 -3.53 18.42
C VAL A 103 -21.88 -3.48 17.13
N LEU A 104 -22.45 -3.05 16.00
CA LEU A 104 -21.69 -2.94 14.74
C LEU A 104 -20.60 -1.87 14.81
N ARG A 105 -20.89 -0.68 15.37
CA ARG A 105 -19.88 0.39 15.51
C ARG A 105 -18.68 -0.07 16.33
N MET A 106 -18.93 -0.74 17.45
CA MET A 106 -17.86 -1.28 18.29
C MET A 106 -17.08 -2.41 17.61
N ARG A 107 -17.78 -3.32 16.90
CA ARG A 107 -17.14 -4.46 16.23
C ARG A 107 -16.21 -4.04 15.10
N PHE A 108 -16.52 -2.96 14.40
CA PHE A 108 -15.78 -2.48 13.23
C PHE A 108 -15.01 -1.18 13.46
N GLY A 109 -15.01 -0.64 14.69
CA GLY A 109 -14.30 0.61 15.01
C GLY A 109 -14.92 1.88 14.38
N ILE A 110 -16.19 1.85 13.96
CA ILE A 110 -16.83 3.00 13.32
C ILE A 110 -17.09 4.08 14.39
N ASP A 111 -16.55 5.28 14.15
CA ASP A 111 -16.53 6.40 15.11
C ASP A 111 -15.80 6.06 16.43
N MET A 112 -14.87 5.09 16.41
CA MET A 112 -14.08 4.67 17.57
C MET A 112 -12.60 4.53 17.19
N ASN A 113 -11.71 4.63 18.18
CA ASN A 113 -10.27 4.52 17.93
C ASN A 113 -9.82 3.10 17.57
N THR A 114 -10.54 2.08 18.04
CA THR A 114 -10.21 0.68 17.84
C THR A 114 -11.47 -0.16 17.67
N ASP A 115 -11.35 -1.25 16.91
CA ASP A 115 -12.32 -2.32 16.89
C ASP A 115 -12.30 -3.12 18.21
N HIS A 116 -13.40 -3.83 18.48
CA HIS A 116 -13.57 -4.63 19.67
C HIS A 116 -13.96 -6.06 19.29
N THR A 117 -13.45 -7.03 20.04
CA THR A 117 -13.80 -8.44 19.89
C THR A 117 -15.22 -8.74 20.37
N LEU A 118 -15.80 -9.86 19.91
CA LEU A 118 -17.13 -10.30 20.37
C LEU A 118 -17.23 -10.46 21.89
N GLU A 119 -16.12 -10.82 22.55
CA GLU A 119 -16.08 -11.00 24.00
C GLU A 119 -16.07 -9.66 24.74
N GLU A 120 -15.29 -8.68 24.27
CA GLU A 120 -15.23 -7.32 24.83
C GLU A 120 -16.57 -6.60 24.68
N VAL A 121 -17.18 -6.71 23.50
CA VAL A 121 -18.54 -6.19 23.27
C VAL A 121 -19.54 -6.92 24.19
N GLY A 122 -19.40 -8.24 24.36
CA GLY A 122 -20.25 -9.01 25.27
C GLY A 122 -20.18 -8.51 26.72
N LYS A 123 -18.97 -8.23 27.22
CA LYS A 123 -18.74 -7.66 28.55
C LYS A 123 -19.40 -6.29 28.72
N GLN A 124 -19.33 -5.40 27.73
CA GLN A 124 -19.96 -4.08 27.82
C GLN A 124 -21.49 -4.11 27.77
N PHE A 125 -22.07 -5.09 27.07
CA PHE A 125 -23.52 -5.26 26.94
C PHE A 125 -24.11 -6.23 27.98
N ASP A 126 -23.28 -6.73 28.90
CA ASP A 126 -23.62 -7.76 29.90
C ASP A 126 -24.34 -8.97 29.29
N VAL A 127 -23.78 -9.49 28.19
CA VAL A 127 -24.31 -10.64 27.46
C VAL A 127 -23.20 -11.57 26.99
N THR A 128 -23.60 -12.81 26.67
CA THR A 128 -22.66 -13.81 26.16
C THR A 128 -22.09 -13.42 24.80
N ARG A 129 -20.87 -13.89 24.52
CA ARG A 129 -20.21 -13.77 23.20
C ARG A 129 -21.14 -14.23 22.06
N GLU A 130 -21.80 -15.36 22.24
CA GLU A 130 -22.72 -15.91 21.23
C GLU A 130 -23.93 -15.01 21.00
N ARG A 131 -24.40 -14.30 22.04
CA ARG A 131 -25.49 -13.34 21.88
C ARG A 131 -25.08 -12.14 21.02
N ILE A 132 -23.86 -11.62 21.18
CA ILE A 132 -23.33 -10.56 20.31
C ILE A 132 -23.22 -11.05 18.87
N ARG A 133 -22.70 -12.26 18.64
CA ARG A 133 -22.60 -12.87 17.30
C ARG A 133 -23.96 -12.96 16.61
N GLN A 134 -25.01 -13.34 17.35
CA GLN A 134 -26.38 -13.38 16.81
C GLN A 134 -26.91 -11.99 16.45
N ILE A 135 -26.65 -10.98 17.29
CA ILE A 135 -27.05 -9.59 17.04
C ILE A 135 -26.35 -9.07 15.78
N GLU A 136 -25.04 -9.31 15.64
CA GLU A 136 -24.24 -8.95 14.46
C GLU A 136 -24.81 -9.61 13.20
N ALA A 137 -25.01 -10.92 13.20
CA ALA A 137 -25.55 -11.65 12.06
C ALA A 137 -26.94 -11.15 11.65
N LYS A 138 -27.80 -10.82 12.63
CA LYS A 138 -29.13 -10.26 12.40
C LYS A 138 -29.05 -8.86 11.81
N ALA A 139 -28.18 -7.99 12.34
CA ALA A 139 -27.98 -6.64 11.84
C ALA A 139 -27.45 -6.66 10.40
N LEU A 140 -26.42 -7.45 10.11
CA LEU A 140 -25.90 -7.63 8.75
C LEU A 140 -26.94 -8.22 7.80
N ARG A 141 -27.83 -9.10 8.27
CA ARG A 141 -28.95 -9.59 7.45
C ARG A 141 -29.95 -8.47 7.11
N LYS A 142 -30.23 -7.54 8.04
CA LYS A 142 -31.07 -6.36 7.77
C LYS A 142 -30.42 -5.39 6.79
N LEU A 143 -29.11 -5.17 6.91
CA LEU A 143 -28.35 -4.30 6.01
C LEU A 143 -28.24 -4.85 4.59
N ARG A 144 -28.24 -6.18 4.43
CA ARG A 144 -28.28 -6.85 3.12
C ARG A 144 -29.61 -6.76 2.38
N HIS A 145 -30.67 -6.24 3.01
CA HIS A 145 -31.95 -6.06 2.33
C HIS A 145 -31.84 -4.95 1.26
N PRO A 146 -32.39 -5.12 0.04
CA PRO A 146 -32.22 -4.19 -1.09
C PRO A 146 -32.43 -2.73 -0.73
N SER A 147 -33.50 -2.44 0.03
CA SER A 147 -33.87 -1.09 0.48
C SER A 147 -32.80 -0.34 1.28
N ARG A 148 -31.79 -1.03 1.83
CA ARG A 148 -30.68 -0.44 2.58
C ARG A 148 -29.33 -0.72 1.92
N SER A 149 -29.20 -1.85 1.25
CA SER A 149 -27.96 -2.20 0.56
C SER A 149 -27.74 -1.39 -0.71
N GLU A 150 -28.78 -0.85 -1.34
CA GLU A 150 -28.66 -0.08 -2.60
C GLU A 150 -27.72 1.11 -2.46
N GLN A 151 -27.84 1.89 -1.37
CA GLN A 151 -26.95 3.03 -1.08
C GLN A 151 -25.51 2.61 -0.80
N LEU A 152 -25.28 1.41 -0.24
CA LEU A 152 -23.94 0.91 0.05
C LEU A 152 -23.32 0.18 -1.15
N ARG A 153 -24.14 -0.34 -2.05
CA ARG A 153 -23.69 -1.07 -3.25
C ARG A 153 -23.01 -0.15 -4.25
N SER A 154 -23.38 1.13 -4.31
CA SER A 154 -22.71 2.10 -5.19
C SER A 154 -21.25 2.37 -4.82
N PHE A 155 -20.82 1.99 -3.63
CA PHE A 155 -19.43 2.09 -3.17
C PHE A 155 -18.62 0.80 -3.38
N LEU A 156 -19.26 -0.26 -3.86
CA LEU A 156 -18.54 -1.44 -4.32
C LEU A 156 -18.13 -1.15 -5.76
N ASP A 157 -16.87 -0.83 -5.98
CA ASP A 157 -16.28 -0.82 -7.31
C ASP A 157 -16.34 -2.25 -7.83
N ILE A 158 -17.37 -2.53 -8.64
CA ILE A 158 -17.49 -3.78 -9.39
C ILE A 158 -16.71 -3.54 -10.68
N ASP A 159 -15.41 -3.81 -10.63
CA ASP A 159 -14.66 -4.22 -11.82
C ASP A 159 -15.04 -5.68 -12.19
#